data_AF-A0A8H4SFE0-F1
#
_entry.id   AF-A0A8H4SFE0-F1
#
_cell.length_a   1.000
_cell.length_b   1.000
_cell.length_c   1.000
_cell.angle_alpha   90.00
_cell.angle_beta   90.00
_cell.angle_gamma   90.00
#
_symmetry.space_group_name_H-M   'P 1'
#
loop_
_entity.id
_entity.type
_entity.pdbx_description
1 polymer ?
#
loop_
_entity_poly.entity_id
_entity_poly.type
_entity_poly.pdbx_seq_one_letter_code
_entity_poly.pdbx_strand_id
1 'polypeptide(L)'
;MVRHILSWLWAIPALAHVQVQSIHPQGHDEITYSFNVPDDTAKSGSGPIYFQMNSTRQVQWFALGQGMQMAGANMFVVYTSGNNVTVSPRSGVGETEPLYNRDAQITILNGSGVHDGVITANVRCDTCLKWNGGNSKREQLLKSMDLVHQIWRVPEFGQFV
;
A
#
# COMPACT_ATOMS: atom_id res chain seq x y z
N MET A 1 -61.55 16.97 -12.33
CA MET A 1 -61.16 16.01 -11.26
C MET A 1 -60.83 14.70 -11.94
N VAL A 2 -59.65 14.06 -11.90
CA VAL A 2 -58.33 14.23 -11.26
C VAL A 2 -57.35 13.51 -12.23
N ARG A 3 -56.21 14.13 -12.61
CA ARG A 3 -55.13 13.45 -13.35
C ARG A 3 -54.22 12.76 -12.33
N HIS A 4 -54.21 11.43 -12.31
CA HIS A 4 -53.23 10.67 -11.55
C HIS A 4 -51.92 10.58 -12.35
N ILE A 5 -50.89 11.27 -11.88
CA ILE A 5 -49.52 11.14 -12.37
C ILE A 5 -48.89 9.98 -11.60
N LEU A 6 -48.67 8.83 -12.27
CA LEU A 6 -47.87 7.73 -11.73
C LEU A 6 -46.39 8.10 -11.88
N SER A 7 -45.81 8.65 -10.81
CA SER A 7 -44.37 8.84 -10.67
C SER A 7 -43.71 7.50 -10.38
N TRP A 8 -43.09 6.90 -11.39
CA TRP A 8 -42.16 5.78 -11.21
C TRP A 8 -40.82 6.32 -10.69
N LEU A 9 -40.58 6.17 -9.40
CA LEU A 9 -39.26 6.34 -8.80
C LEU A 9 -38.38 5.14 -9.21
N TRP A 10 -37.48 5.35 -10.16
CA TRP A 10 -36.38 4.44 -10.41
C TRP A 10 -35.45 4.45 -9.20
N ALA A 11 -35.40 3.34 -8.46
CA ALA A 11 -34.37 3.10 -7.47
C ALA A 11 -33.03 2.96 -8.21
N ILE A 12 -32.18 3.98 -8.14
CA ILE A 12 -30.80 3.88 -8.62
C ILE A 12 -30.04 3.00 -7.62
N PRO A 13 -29.49 1.84 -8.01
CA PRO A 13 -28.68 1.04 -7.11
C PRO A 13 -27.45 1.83 -6.68
N ALA A 14 -27.20 1.90 -5.38
CA ALA A 14 -26.00 2.53 -4.83
C ALA A 14 -24.77 1.71 -5.25
N LEU A 15 -23.99 2.24 -6.20
CA LEU A 15 -22.69 1.69 -6.55
C LEU A 15 -21.72 1.94 -5.38
N ALA A 16 -21.21 0.86 -4.79
CA ALA A 16 -20.11 0.96 -3.82
C ALA A 16 -18.87 1.55 -4.53
N HIS A 17 -18.38 2.68 -4.05
CA HIS A 17 -17.20 3.33 -4.60
C HIS A 17 -15.95 2.70 -4.00
N VAL A 18 -15.21 1.91 -4.77
CA VAL A 18 -13.86 1.48 -4.36
C VAL A 18 -12.92 2.65 -4.64
N GLN A 19 -12.30 3.20 -3.60
CA GLN A 19 -11.33 4.28 -3.72
C GLN A 19 -9.92 3.66 -3.74
N VAL A 20 -9.45 3.30 -4.93
CA VAL A 20 -8.05 2.90 -5.13
C VAL A 20 -7.23 4.13 -5.42
N GLN A 21 -6.16 4.32 -4.67
CA GLN A 21 -5.23 5.41 -4.87
C GLN A 21 -3.86 4.85 -5.27
N SER A 22 -3.29 5.37 -6.33
CA SER A 22 -1.97 4.95 -6.84
C SER A 22 -0.98 6.11 -6.85
N ILE A 23 0.30 5.78 -6.67
CA ILE A 23 1.43 6.72 -6.71
C ILE A 23 2.64 6.07 -7.39
N HIS A 24 3.48 6.91 -7.99
CA HIS A 24 4.79 6.55 -8.53
C HIS A 24 5.85 7.38 -7.82
N PRO A 25 6.99 6.80 -7.39
CA PRO A 25 8.09 7.59 -6.85
C PRO A 25 8.69 8.49 -7.94
N GLN A 26 9.13 9.69 -7.56
CA GLN A 26 9.74 10.62 -8.51
C GLN A 26 10.95 9.99 -9.20
N GLY A 27 10.96 10.02 -10.53
CA GLY A 27 12.03 9.43 -11.34
C GLY A 27 11.99 7.90 -11.45
N HIS A 28 10.94 7.26 -10.95
CA HIS A 28 10.74 5.81 -10.97
C HIS A 28 9.32 5.44 -11.41
N ASP A 29 8.92 5.86 -12.61
CA ASP A 29 7.58 5.58 -13.16
C ASP A 29 7.34 4.06 -13.34
N GLU A 30 8.40 3.26 -13.39
CA GLU A 30 8.34 1.80 -13.44
C GLU A 30 7.85 1.16 -12.14
N ILE A 31 7.86 1.88 -11.01
CA ILE A 31 7.35 1.41 -9.73
C ILE A 31 6.01 2.06 -9.44
N THR A 32 5.02 1.25 -9.08
CA THR A 32 3.67 1.71 -8.72
C THR A 32 3.28 1.18 -7.35
N TYR A 33 2.80 2.05 -6.48
CA TYR A 33 2.18 1.68 -5.21
C TYR A 33 0.70 2.03 -5.24
N SER A 34 -0.17 1.06 -5.01
CA SER A 34 -1.62 1.25 -4.98
C SER A 34 -2.19 0.85 -3.63
N PHE A 35 -3.17 1.59 -3.13
CA PHE A 35 -3.77 1.39 -1.82
C PHE A 35 -5.28 1.31 -1.93
N ASN A 36 -5.87 0.44 -1.12
CA ASN A 36 -7.30 0.35 -0.92
C ASN A 36 -7.58 0.16 0.57
N VAL A 37 -8.33 1.09 1.15
CA VAL A 37 -8.80 1.03 2.54
C VAL A 37 -10.32 0.88 2.50
N PRO A 38 -10.87 -0.26 2.93
CA PRO A 38 -12.31 -0.44 3.02
C PRO A 38 -12.97 0.67 3.85
N ASP A 39 -14.17 1.10 3.47
CA ASP A 39 -14.83 2.22 4.15
C ASP A 39 -15.08 1.95 5.64
N ASP A 40 -15.44 0.73 6.01
CA ASP A 40 -15.63 0.35 7.41
C ASP A 40 -14.31 0.41 8.19
N THR A 41 -13.20 -0.01 7.56
CA THR A 41 -11.85 0.14 8.12
C THR A 41 -11.52 1.62 8.32
N ALA A 42 -11.80 2.46 7.32
CA ALA A 42 -11.52 3.90 7.38
C ALA A 42 -12.36 4.63 8.44
N LYS A 43 -13.63 4.24 8.61
CA LYS A 43 -14.55 4.83 9.59
C LYS A 43 -14.24 4.38 11.01
N SER A 44 -13.97 3.10 11.21
CA SER A 44 -13.69 2.53 12.54
C SER A 44 -12.24 2.73 13.00
N GLY A 45 -11.31 2.96 12.06
CA GLY A 45 -9.87 3.00 12.34
C GLY A 45 -9.29 1.63 12.72
N SER A 46 -9.97 0.54 12.36
CA SER A 46 -9.60 -0.84 12.66
C SER A 46 -9.99 -1.77 11.51
N GLY A 47 -9.19 -2.80 11.26
CA GLY A 47 -9.41 -3.76 10.18
C GLY A 47 -8.31 -3.71 9.12
N PRO A 48 -8.43 -4.56 8.08
CA PRO A 48 -7.39 -4.70 7.09
C PRO A 48 -7.35 -3.51 6.14
N ILE A 49 -6.14 -3.20 5.69
CA ILE A 49 -5.89 -2.43 4.48
C ILE A 49 -5.27 -3.33 3.41
N TYR A 50 -5.40 -2.90 2.17
CA TYR A 50 -4.86 -3.61 1.03
C TYR A 50 -3.93 -2.68 0.28
N PHE A 51 -2.78 -3.19 -0.14
CA PHE A 51 -1.89 -2.45 -1.01
C PHE A 51 -1.26 -3.38 -2.04
N GLN A 52 -0.98 -2.81 -3.21
CA GLN A 52 -0.24 -3.45 -4.27
C GLN A 52 1.07 -2.69 -4.47
N MET A 53 2.15 -3.43 -4.61
CA MET A 53 3.45 -2.91 -5.01
C MET A 53 3.81 -3.59 -6.32
N ASN A 54 4.02 -2.80 -7.37
CA ASN A 54 4.35 -3.30 -8.70
C ASN A 54 5.65 -2.68 -9.19
N SER A 55 6.46 -3.46 -9.89
CA SER A 55 7.55 -2.93 -10.72
C SER A 55 7.52 -3.55 -12.11
N THR A 56 7.49 -2.70 -13.14
CA THR A 56 7.60 -3.10 -14.56
C THR A 56 9.05 -3.30 -14.99
N ARG A 57 10.00 -3.02 -14.10
CA ARG A 57 11.42 -3.28 -14.27
C ARG A 57 11.86 -4.40 -13.33
N GLN A 58 12.76 -5.25 -13.79
CA GLN A 58 13.42 -6.22 -12.91
C GLN A 58 14.42 -5.48 -12.01
N VAL A 59 14.07 -5.36 -10.74
CA VAL A 59 14.91 -4.83 -9.67
C VAL A 59 15.21 -5.94 -8.67
N GLN A 60 16.35 -5.84 -7.98
CA GLN A 60 16.71 -6.82 -6.94
C GLN A 60 15.69 -6.79 -5.79
N TRP A 61 15.29 -5.58 -5.41
CA TRP A 61 14.26 -5.33 -4.42
C TRP A 61 13.70 -3.90 -4.62
N PHE A 62 12.53 -3.64 -4.04
CA PHE A 62 11.95 -2.31 -3.90
C PHE A 62 11.08 -2.29 -2.64
N ALA A 63 10.78 -1.11 -2.10
CA ALA A 63 10.15 -1.04 -0.79
C ALA A 63 9.16 0.12 -0.64
N LEU A 64 8.14 -0.13 0.18
CA LEU A 64 7.20 0.87 0.66
C LEU A 64 7.46 1.16 2.14
N GLY A 65 7.67 2.43 2.50
CA GLY A 65 7.73 2.88 3.89
C GLY A 65 6.49 3.67 4.28
N GLN A 66 5.77 3.22 5.31
CA GLN A 66 4.69 3.96 5.97
C GLN A 66 5.27 4.72 7.16
N GLY A 67 5.22 6.05 7.11
CA GLY A 67 5.78 6.91 8.15
C GLY A 67 6.33 8.20 7.55
N MET A 68 6.72 9.13 8.42
CA MET A 68 7.29 10.42 8.02
C MET A 68 8.78 10.34 7.71
N GLN A 69 9.49 9.40 8.34
CA GLN A 69 10.94 9.21 8.25
C GLN A 69 11.26 7.73 8.57
N MET A 70 12.52 7.30 8.41
CA MET A 70 12.88 5.87 8.48
C MET A 70 12.74 5.40 9.91
N ALA A 71 13.23 6.21 10.85
CA ALA A 71 13.02 6.00 12.27
C ALA A 71 11.52 5.98 12.59
N GLY A 72 11.03 4.82 13.02
CA GLY A 72 9.63 4.59 13.33
C GLY A 72 8.77 4.25 12.11
N ALA A 73 9.32 4.05 10.92
CA ALA A 73 8.55 3.61 9.76
C ALA A 73 8.16 2.13 9.84
N ASN A 74 6.97 1.82 9.34
CA ASN A 74 6.56 0.46 9.00
C ASN A 74 6.87 0.22 7.52
N MET A 75 7.81 -0.67 7.23
CA MET A 75 8.39 -0.85 5.90
C MET A 75 8.05 -2.22 5.33
N PHE A 76 7.86 -2.30 4.02
CA PHE A 76 7.58 -3.53 3.29
C PHE A 76 8.55 -3.65 2.13
N VAL A 77 9.47 -4.61 2.22
CA VAL A 77 10.48 -4.86 1.18
C VAL A 77 10.01 -6.01 0.30
N VAL A 78 9.92 -5.78 -1.00
CA VAL A 78 9.58 -6.76 -2.02
C VAL A 78 10.85 -7.22 -2.72
N TYR A 79 11.04 -8.53 -2.83
CA TYR A 79 12.08 -9.14 -3.65
C TYR A 79 11.58 -10.44 -4.26
N THR A 80 12.32 -10.96 -5.23
CA THR A 80 11.91 -12.12 -6.03
C THR A 80 12.89 -13.28 -5.91
N SER A 81 12.38 -14.49 -6.09
CA SER A 81 13.16 -15.71 -6.29
C SER A 81 12.50 -16.52 -7.39
N GLY A 82 13.06 -16.45 -8.60
CA GLY A 82 12.37 -16.91 -9.81
C GLY A 82 11.07 -16.14 -10.02
N ASN A 83 9.95 -16.86 -10.15
CA ASN A 83 8.62 -16.25 -10.31
C ASN A 83 7.91 -15.97 -8.97
N ASN A 84 8.52 -16.33 -7.85
CA ASN A 84 7.94 -16.12 -6.54
C ASN A 84 8.33 -14.75 -6.00
N VAL A 85 7.35 -14.08 -5.41
CA VAL A 85 7.53 -12.80 -4.73
C VAL A 85 7.51 -13.03 -3.22
N THR A 86 8.43 -12.40 -2.52
CA THR A 86 8.43 -12.32 -1.06
C THR A 86 8.20 -10.88 -0.63
N VAL A 87 7.40 -10.70 0.42
CA VAL A 87 7.21 -9.40 1.10
C VAL A 87 7.74 -9.53 2.51
N SER A 88 8.78 -8.78 2.85
CA SER A 88 9.39 -8.75 4.18
C SER A 88 8.93 -7.49 4.92
N PRO A 89 8.06 -7.62 5.94
CA PRO A 89 7.74 -6.50 6.80
C PRO A 89 8.92 -6.18 7.72
N ARG A 90 9.18 -4.89 7.88
CA ARG A 90 10.36 -4.35 8.55
C ARG A 90 9.99 -3.14 9.40
N SER A 91 10.73 -2.92 10.48
CA SER A 91 10.62 -1.73 11.33
C SER A 91 11.86 -0.88 11.15
N GLY A 92 11.67 0.36 10.70
CA GLY A 92 12.76 1.32 10.61
C GLY A 92 13.10 1.88 12.00
N VAL A 93 14.39 1.86 12.34
CA VAL A 93 14.92 2.26 13.65
C VAL A 93 15.78 3.52 13.61
N GLY A 94 16.01 4.06 12.42
CA GLY A 94 16.98 5.10 12.10
C GLY A 94 17.36 5.01 10.62
N GLU A 95 18.34 5.80 10.20
CA GLU A 95 18.96 5.72 8.86
C GLU A 95 19.97 4.55 8.79
N THR A 96 19.50 3.36 9.19
CA THR A 96 20.26 2.11 9.29
C THR A 96 19.37 0.95 8.85
N GLU A 97 19.94 -0.20 8.52
CA GLU A 97 19.17 -1.35 8.06
C GLU A 97 17.94 -1.64 8.96
N PRO A 98 16.72 -1.67 8.38
CA PRO A 98 15.50 -2.01 9.12
C PRO A 98 15.50 -3.44 9.64
N LEU A 99 14.96 -3.63 10.84
CA LEU A 99 14.84 -4.94 11.46
C LEU A 99 13.57 -5.64 11.02
N TYR A 100 13.58 -6.98 10.97
CA TYR A 100 12.38 -7.76 10.67
C TYR A 100 11.26 -7.49 11.68
N ASN A 101 10.07 -7.16 11.17
CA ASN A 101 8.89 -6.90 11.99
C ASN A 101 8.01 -8.14 12.05
N ARG A 102 8.18 -8.95 13.10
CA ARG A 102 7.37 -10.15 13.35
C ARG A 102 5.93 -9.85 13.75
N ASP A 103 5.65 -8.64 14.21
CA ASP A 103 4.33 -8.24 14.70
C ASP A 103 3.42 -7.75 13.55
N ALA A 104 3.99 -7.56 12.36
CA ALA A 104 3.24 -7.24 11.15
C ALA A 104 2.46 -8.46 10.65
N GLN A 105 1.13 -8.38 10.66
CA GLN A 105 0.25 -9.40 10.13
C GLN A 105 -0.07 -9.08 8.68
N ILE A 106 0.71 -9.65 7.77
CA ILE A 106 0.50 -9.54 6.33
C ILE A 106 0.15 -10.88 5.71
N THR A 107 -0.67 -10.85 4.68
CA THR A 107 -0.96 -11.98 3.80
C THR A 107 -0.69 -11.57 2.36
N ILE A 108 0.18 -12.33 1.68
CA ILE A 108 0.38 -12.19 0.23
C ILE A 108 -0.83 -12.82 -0.46
N LEU A 109 -1.52 -12.04 -1.28
CA LEU A 109 -2.75 -12.43 -1.95
C LEU A 109 -2.46 -13.02 -3.33
N ASN A 110 -3.45 -13.73 -3.87
CA ASN A 110 -3.42 -14.27 -5.23
C ASN A 110 -3.14 -13.16 -6.27
N GLY A 111 -2.50 -13.56 -7.37
CA GLY A 111 -2.02 -12.63 -8.40
C GLY A 111 -0.71 -11.91 -8.04
N SER A 112 -0.10 -12.24 -6.89
CA SER A 112 1.29 -11.86 -6.61
C SER A 112 2.25 -12.83 -7.30
N GLY A 113 3.36 -12.32 -7.79
CA GLY A 113 4.35 -13.10 -8.52
C GLY A 113 5.11 -12.25 -9.54
N VAL A 114 5.94 -12.91 -10.32
CA VAL A 114 6.58 -12.31 -11.50
C VAL A 114 5.89 -12.86 -12.75
N HIS A 115 5.28 -11.97 -13.53
CA HIS A 115 4.56 -12.32 -14.76
C HIS A 115 5.03 -11.38 -15.88
N ASP A 116 5.51 -11.93 -16.99
CA ASP A 116 6.03 -11.15 -18.13
C ASP A 116 7.07 -10.08 -17.73
N GLY A 117 7.91 -10.41 -16.75
CA GLY A 117 8.94 -9.51 -16.21
C GLY A 117 8.42 -8.44 -15.24
N VAL A 118 7.11 -8.39 -14.99
CA VAL A 118 6.48 -7.49 -14.03
C VAL A 118 6.39 -8.15 -12.66
N ILE A 119 6.97 -7.50 -11.65
CA ILE A 119 6.91 -7.95 -10.26
C ILE A 119 5.64 -7.37 -9.64
N THR A 120 4.76 -8.21 -9.10
CA THR A 120 3.53 -7.78 -8.43
C THR A 120 3.44 -8.40 -7.04
N ALA A 121 3.22 -7.56 -6.02
CA ALA A 121 2.91 -7.98 -4.66
C ALA A 121 1.56 -7.41 -4.24
N ASN A 122 0.53 -8.25 -4.16
CA ASN A 122 -0.78 -7.91 -3.60
C ASN A 122 -0.77 -8.28 -2.11
N VAL A 123 -0.99 -7.32 -1.23
CA VAL A 123 -0.83 -7.53 0.22
C VAL A 123 -2.09 -7.10 0.95
N ARG A 124 -2.64 -8.01 1.76
CA ARG A 124 -3.56 -7.66 2.86
C ARG A 124 -2.73 -7.45 4.11
N CYS A 125 -2.99 -6.39 4.85
CA CYS A 125 -2.36 -6.15 6.14
C CYS A 125 -3.38 -5.80 7.22
N ASP A 126 -3.41 -6.62 8.26
CA ASP A 126 -4.37 -6.51 9.37
C ASP A 126 -3.86 -5.59 10.49
N THR A 127 -2.56 -5.28 10.53
CA THR A 127 -1.92 -4.43 11.56
C THR A 127 -1.28 -3.15 11.01
N CYS A 128 -1.59 -2.73 9.78
CA CYS A 128 -0.90 -1.60 9.14
C CYS A 128 -1.54 -0.22 9.40
N LEU A 129 -2.70 -0.16 10.07
CA LEU A 129 -3.28 1.13 10.46
C LEU A 129 -2.57 1.74 11.66
N LYS A 130 -1.94 0.92 12.49
CA LYS A 130 -1.23 1.33 13.71
C LYS A 130 -0.08 0.38 13.94
N TRP A 131 1.12 0.92 14.12
CA TRP A 131 2.31 0.14 14.42
C TRP A 131 3.12 0.83 15.52
N ASN A 132 4.14 0.13 16.02
CA ASN A 132 5.07 0.73 16.96
C ASN A 132 5.95 1.76 16.23
N GLY A 133 5.64 3.05 16.38
CA GLY A 133 6.29 4.15 15.67
C GLY A 133 5.34 5.08 14.91
N GLY A 134 4.07 4.70 14.73
CA GLY A 134 3.12 5.56 14.03
C GLY A 134 1.74 4.96 13.79
N ASN A 135 0.90 5.72 13.09
CA ASN A 135 -0.39 5.26 12.59
C ASN A 135 -0.65 5.83 11.20
N SER A 136 -1.52 5.14 10.45
CA SER A 136 -2.00 5.56 9.15
C SER A 136 -3.50 5.81 9.25
N LYS A 137 -3.89 7.07 9.48
CA LYS A 137 -5.30 7.49 9.27
C LYS A 137 -5.58 7.64 7.78
N ARG A 138 -6.84 7.55 7.32
CA ARG A 138 -7.22 7.80 5.91
C ARG A 138 -6.66 9.13 5.38
N GLU A 139 -6.71 10.17 6.21
CA GLU A 139 -6.16 11.50 5.92
C GLU A 139 -4.61 11.53 5.94
N GLN A 140 -3.97 10.64 6.72
CA GLN A 140 -2.53 10.46 6.73
C GLN A 140 -2.03 9.53 5.64
N LEU A 141 -2.82 8.62 5.09
CA LEU A 141 -2.48 7.91 3.86
C LEU A 141 -2.42 8.92 2.72
N LEU A 142 -3.46 9.77 2.60
CA LEU A 142 -3.51 10.86 1.63
C LEU A 142 -2.43 11.95 1.86
N LYS A 143 -2.11 12.33 3.11
CA LYS A 143 -1.01 13.28 3.41
C LYS A 143 0.38 12.65 3.40
N SER A 144 0.52 11.36 3.72
CA SER A 144 1.79 10.64 3.54
C SER A 144 2.15 10.56 2.06
N MET A 145 1.17 10.55 1.16
CA MET A 145 1.41 10.65 -0.27
C MET A 145 1.95 12.04 -0.70
N ASP A 146 1.60 13.13 0.00
CA ASP A 146 2.24 14.45 -0.16
C ASP A 146 3.67 14.49 0.44
N LEU A 147 4.02 13.56 1.34
CA LEU A 147 5.33 13.49 1.99
C LEU A 147 6.26 12.37 1.46
N VAL A 148 5.71 11.39 0.71
CA VAL A 148 6.49 10.48 -0.14
C VAL A 148 7.31 11.30 -1.16
N HIS A 149 6.89 12.53 -1.46
CA HIS A 149 7.67 13.50 -2.24
C HIS A 149 9.05 13.84 -1.67
N GLN A 150 9.36 13.60 -0.39
CA GLN A 150 10.60 14.14 0.20
C GLN A 150 11.65 13.15 0.73
N ILE A 151 11.39 11.86 0.95
CA ILE A 151 12.30 11.12 1.87
C ILE A 151 12.92 9.81 1.35
N TRP A 152 12.37 9.04 0.42
CA TRP A 152 13.01 7.75 0.07
C TRP A 152 13.52 7.70 -1.37
N ARG A 153 14.71 8.28 -1.58
CA ARG A 153 15.54 8.03 -2.75
C ARG A 153 15.76 6.52 -2.91
N VAL A 154 14.98 5.91 -3.80
CA VAL A 154 15.09 4.49 -4.20
C VAL A 154 16.51 4.08 -4.65
N PRO A 155 17.44 4.93 -5.15
CA PRO A 155 18.74 4.41 -5.59
C PRO A 155 19.85 4.34 -4.53
N GLU A 156 19.69 4.83 -3.29
CA GLU A 156 20.81 4.87 -2.32
C GLU A 156 20.91 3.68 -1.35
N PHE A 157 19.93 2.79 -1.31
CA PHE A 157 19.96 1.59 -0.48
C PHE A 157 20.75 0.42 -1.10
N GLY A 158 21.44 0.64 -2.22
CA GLY A 158 22.21 -0.37 -2.97
C GLY A 158 23.48 -0.89 -2.28
N GLN A 159 23.59 -0.85 -0.94
CA GLN A 159 24.80 -1.32 -0.24
C GLN A 159 24.57 -2.25 0.95
N PHE A 160 23.34 -2.59 1.32
CA PHE A 160 23.11 -3.44 2.49
C PHE A 160 22.11 -4.55 2.20
N VAL A 161 22.55 -5.49 1.37
CA VAL A 161 22.16 -6.90 1.39
C VAL A 161 23.42 -7.74 1.37
#